data_AF-A0A933UEQ2-F1
#
_entry.id   AF-A0A933UEQ2-F1
#
_cell.length_a   1.000
_cell.length_b   1.000
_cell.length_c   1.000
_cell.angle_alpha   90.00
_cell.angle_beta   90.00
_cell.angle_gamma   90.00
#
_symmetry.space_group_name_H-M   'P 1'
#
loop_
_entity.id
_entity.type
_entity.pdbx_description
1 polymer ?
#
loop_
_entity_poly.entity_id
_entity_poly.type
_entity_poly.pdbx_seq_one_letter_code
_entity_poly.pdbx_strand_id
1 'polypeptide(L)'
;MTHRTKALVWVGGVGLVLVALGVTLWVRRFHRYTPAEVVLDVRAAFASRNAPRPVEKFLELRYGPLTEPANRQKAFLDFFNVGHIEGLQILVSRTPKPYQQAGINAMAQWVADYRRTMSPEERQALREHLASDKARDTLKEATAKYLSQDVRYRAATAPVIAELMTTLSTIQKP
;
A
#
# COMPACT_ATOMS: atom_id res chain seq x y z
N MET A 1 48.65 -14.81 5.13
CA MET A 1 47.53 -14.26 4.33
C MET A 1 48.08 -13.46 3.17
N THR A 2 47.81 -13.85 1.92
CA THR A 2 48.25 -13.10 0.74
C THR A 2 47.36 -11.88 0.51
N HIS A 3 47.84 -10.90 -0.26
CA HIS A 3 47.12 -9.66 -0.54
C HIS A 3 45.72 -9.92 -1.16
N ARG A 4 45.59 -11.00 -1.94
CA ARG A 4 44.32 -11.48 -2.52
C ARG A 4 43.34 -11.97 -1.46
N THR A 5 43.79 -12.69 -0.43
CA THR A 5 42.93 -13.17 0.66
C THR A 5 42.42 -12.01 1.52
N LYS A 6 43.26 -11.00 1.78
CA LYS A 6 42.83 -9.79 2.51
C LYS A 6 41.79 -8.99 1.71
N ALA A 7 41.98 -8.84 0.39
CA ALA A 7 41.02 -8.16 -0.48
C ALA A 7 39.67 -8.87 -0.54
N LEU A 8 39.65 -10.21 -0.64
CA LEU A 8 38.42 -11.01 -0.62
C LEU A 8 37.65 -10.88 0.71
N VAL A 9 38.36 -10.89 1.84
CA VAL A 9 37.74 -10.69 3.17
C VAL A 9 37.18 -9.27 3.30
N TRP A 10 37.89 -8.25 2.81
CA TRP A 10 37.39 -6.88 2.81
C TRP A 10 36.17 -6.70 1.90
N VAL A 11 36.18 -7.26 0.69
CA VAL A 11 35.03 -7.23 -0.22
C VAL A 11 33.83 -7.96 0.39
N GLY A 12 34.05 -9.14 1.00
CA GLY A 12 33.01 -9.87 1.70
C GLY A 12 32.44 -9.10 2.90
N GLY A 13 33.32 -8.50 3.72
CA GLY A 13 32.93 -7.68 4.87
C GLY A 13 32.16 -6.43 4.48
N VAL A 14 32.65 -5.68 3.48
CA VAL A 14 31.95 -4.49 2.94
C VAL A 14 30.61 -4.91 2.33
N GLY A 15 30.56 -6.01 1.60
CA GLY A 15 29.32 -6.56 1.05
C GLY A 15 28.28 -6.86 2.13
N LEU A 16 28.67 -7.52 3.22
CA LEU A 16 27.79 -7.81 4.36
C LEU A 16 27.28 -6.53 5.03
N VAL A 17 28.14 -5.54 5.24
CA VAL A 17 27.75 -4.24 5.81
C VAL A 17 26.74 -3.54 4.91
N LEU A 18 26.94 -3.53 3.60
CA LEU A 18 25.99 -2.93 2.65
C LEU A 18 24.65 -3.66 2.65
N VAL A 19 24.64 -4.99 2.71
CA VAL A 19 23.41 -5.78 2.82
C VAL A 19 22.68 -5.47 4.13
N ALA A 20 23.39 -5.45 5.27
CA ALA A 20 22.80 -5.12 6.56
C ALA A 20 22.21 -3.71 6.59
N LEU A 21 22.92 -2.72 6.04
CA LEU A 21 22.42 -1.35 5.89
C LEU A 21 21.20 -1.30 4.97
N GLY A 22 21.24 -2.00 3.83
CA GLY A 22 20.12 -2.10 2.90
C GLY A 22 18.87 -2.69 3.55
N VAL A 23 19.00 -3.80 4.28
CA VAL A 23 17.90 -4.43 5.02
C VAL A 23 17.39 -3.50 6.12
N THR A 24 18.27 -2.84 6.86
CA THR A 24 17.88 -1.92 7.94
C THR A 24 17.10 -0.72 7.39
N LEU A 25 17.58 -0.10 6.29
CA LEU A 25 16.89 0.99 5.62
C LEU A 25 15.54 0.53 5.05
N TRP A 26 15.48 -0.69 4.51
CA TRP A 26 14.24 -1.27 4.01
C TRP A 26 13.21 -1.46 5.12
N VAL A 27 13.58 -2.15 6.20
CA VAL A 27 12.69 -2.39 7.35
C VAL A 27 12.24 -1.07 7.96
N ARG A 28 13.12 -0.07 8.05
CA ARG A 28 12.75 1.25 8.56
C ARG A 28 11.70 1.96 7.70
N ARG A 29 11.77 1.81 6.38
CA ARG A 29 10.89 2.52 5.43
C ARG A 29 9.61 1.76 5.11
N PHE A 30 9.72 0.47 4.85
CA PHE A 30 8.66 -0.41 4.35
C PHE A 30 8.14 -1.39 5.41
N HIS A 31 8.69 -1.38 6.63
CA HIS A 31 8.32 -2.29 7.71
C HIS A 31 8.39 -3.76 7.25
N ARG A 32 7.25 -4.45 7.24
CA ARG A 32 7.13 -5.86 6.82
C ARG A 32 6.82 -6.02 5.33
N TYR A 33 6.66 -4.92 4.60
CA TYR A 33 6.37 -4.95 3.17
C TYR A 33 7.63 -5.35 2.41
N THR A 34 7.57 -6.45 1.67
CA THR A 34 8.77 -7.06 1.09
C THR A 34 9.14 -6.39 -0.24
N PRO A 35 10.40 -6.50 -0.69
CA PRO A 35 10.79 -6.07 -2.03
C PRO A 35 9.95 -6.72 -3.14
N ALA A 36 9.50 -7.96 -2.94
CA ALA A 36 8.61 -8.64 -3.89
C ALA A 36 7.25 -7.93 -4.01
N GLU A 37 6.66 -7.51 -2.89
CA GLU A 37 5.39 -6.76 -2.89
C GLU A 37 5.53 -5.40 -3.60
N VAL A 38 6.65 -4.69 -3.41
CA VAL A 38 6.93 -3.44 -4.14
C VAL A 38 7.06 -3.69 -5.65
N VAL A 39 7.72 -4.78 -6.05
CA VAL A 39 7.82 -5.16 -7.47
C VAL A 39 6.44 -5.45 -8.06
N LEU A 40 5.54 -6.07 -7.30
CA LEU A 40 4.16 -6.30 -7.75
C LEU A 40 3.41 -4.98 -7.97
N ASP A 41 3.51 -4.02 -7.05
CA ASP A 41 2.87 -2.70 -7.22
C ASP A 41 3.40 -1.97 -8.46
N VAL A 42 4.73 -1.96 -8.64
CA VAL A 42 5.36 -1.29 -9.77
C VAL A 42 4.93 -1.94 -11.10
N ARG A 43 4.95 -3.28 -11.17
CA ARG A 43 4.49 -4.01 -12.36
C ARG A 43 3.01 -3.74 -12.65
N ALA A 44 2.16 -3.80 -11.64
CA ALA A 44 0.74 -3.53 -11.78
C ALA A 44 0.49 -2.10 -12.27
N ALA A 45 1.18 -1.10 -11.70
CA ALA A 45 1.05 0.30 -12.10
C ALA A 45 1.50 0.55 -13.55
N PHE A 46 2.61 -0.06 -13.97
CA PHE A 46 3.07 0.05 -15.35
C PHE A 46 2.11 -0.62 -16.35
N ALA A 47 1.57 -1.79 -16.01
CA ALA A 47 0.66 -2.53 -16.87
C ALA A 47 -0.74 -1.89 -16.93
N SER A 48 -1.18 -1.21 -15.87
CA SER A 48 -2.51 -0.59 -15.82
C SER A 48 -2.58 0.81 -16.43
N ARG A 49 -1.45 1.49 -16.62
CA ARG A 49 -1.39 2.93 -17.00
C ARG A 49 -2.22 3.32 -18.22
N ASN A 50 -2.37 2.41 -19.19
CA ASN A 50 -3.07 2.64 -20.46
C ASN A 50 -4.42 1.91 -20.53
N ALA A 51 -4.86 1.26 -19.45
CA ALA A 51 -6.14 0.57 -19.42
C ALA A 51 -7.29 1.59 -19.34
N PRO A 52 -8.48 1.27 -19.89
CA PRO A 52 -9.66 2.13 -19.76
C PRO A 52 -10.06 2.43 -18.31
N ARG A 53 -9.78 1.47 -17.41
CA ARG A 53 -10.02 1.53 -15.96
C ARG A 53 -8.70 1.23 -15.23
N PRO A 54 -7.80 2.22 -15.14
CA PRO A 54 -6.41 1.98 -14.71
C PRO A 54 -6.30 1.62 -13.22
N VAL A 55 -7.20 2.10 -12.38
CA VAL A 55 -7.22 1.77 -10.95
C VAL A 55 -7.70 0.35 -10.73
N GLU A 56 -8.83 -0.02 -11.33
CA GLU A 56 -9.39 -1.36 -11.21
C GLU A 56 -8.42 -2.38 -11.81
N LYS A 57 -7.81 -2.07 -12.95
CA LYS A 57 -6.78 -2.92 -13.53
C LYS A 57 -5.55 -3.06 -12.64
N PHE A 58 -5.11 -1.98 -11.99
CA PHE A 58 -4.02 -2.03 -11.01
C PHE A 58 -4.36 -2.99 -9.87
N LEU A 59 -5.54 -2.83 -9.28
CA LEU A 59 -6.01 -3.64 -8.17
C LEU A 59 -6.19 -5.12 -8.57
N GLU A 60 -6.73 -5.40 -9.75
CA GLU A 60 -6.85 -6.77 -10.27
C GLU A 60 -5.48 -7.44 -10.49
N LEU A 61 -4.52 -6.70 -11.05
CA LEU A 61 -3.16 -7.21 -11.25
C LEU A 61 -2.43 -7.46 -9.94
N ARG A 62 -2.77 -6.71 -8.88
CA ARG A 62 -2.12 -6.79 -7.58
C ARG A 62 -2.74 -7.83 -6.65
N TYR A 63 -4.06 -7.92 -6.64
CA TYR A 63 -4.83 -8.69 -5.65
C TYR A 63 -5.58 -9.87 -6.26
N GLY A 64 -5.72 -9.96 -7.58
CA GLY A 64 -6.56 -10.94 -8.27
C GLY A 64 -7.94 -10.39 -8.63
N PRO A 65 -8.84 -11.20 -9.22
CA PRO A 65 -10.14 -10.74 -9.68
C PRO A 65 -10.94 -10.04 -8.58
N LEU A 66 -11.36 -8.80 -8.81
CA LEU A 66 -12.12 -8.02 -7.84
C LEU A 66 -13.59 -8.46 -7.74
N THR A 67 -14.00 -9.47 -8.52
CA THR A 67 -15.26 -10.20 -8.31
C THR A 67 -15.21 -11.04 -7.03
N GLU A 68 -14.01 -11.44 -6.59
CA GLU A 68 -13.82 -12.21 -5.36
C GLU A 68 -13.82 -11.31 -4.12
N PRO A 69 -14.72 -11.55 -3.14
CA PRO A 69 -14.79 -10.81 -1.87
C PRO A 69 -13.45 -10.67 -1.14
N ALA A 70 -12.71 -11.78 -1.05
CA ALA A 70 -11.42 -11.82 -0.34
C ALA A 70 -10.38 -10.88 -0.97
N ASN A 71 -10.39 -10.75 -2.31
CA ASN A 71 -9.45 -9.88 -3.02
C ASN A 71 -9.81 -8.41 -2.82
N ARG A 72 -11.10 -8.06 -2.84
CA ARG A 72 -11.56 -6.70 -2.51
C ARG A 72 -11.22 -6.31 -1.07
N GLN A 73 -11.46 -7.22 -0.12
CA GLN A 73 -11.11 -6.99 1.28
C GLN A 73 -9.60 -6.81 1.46
N LYS A 74 -8.78 -7.65 0.81
CA LYS A 74 -7.32 -7.50 0.83
C LYS A 74 -6.88 -6.16 0.26
N ALA A 75 -7.42 -5.76 -0.88
CA ALA A 75 -7.14 -4.47 -1.51
C ALA A 75 -7.51 -3.29 -0.60
N PHE A 76 -8.67 -3.36 0.07
CA PHE A 76 -9.08 -2.34 1.03
C PHE A 76 -8.16 -2.27 2.25
N LEU A 77 -7.78 -3.42 2.81
CA LEU A 77 -6.93 -3.48 4.00
C LEU A 77 -5.51 -3.00 3.73
N ASP A 78 -4.98 -3.14 2.50
CA ASP A 78 -3.62 -2.68 2.19
C ASP A 78 -3.48 -1.15 2.18
N PHE A 79 -4.58 -0.38 2.13
CA PHE A 79 -4.53 1.06 2.42
C PHE A 79 -4.07 1.38 3.85
N PHE A 80 -4.14 0.42 4.76
CA PHE A 80 -3.66 0.55 6.13
C PHE A 80 -2.31 -0.13 6.35
N ASN A 81 -1.71 -0.70 5.30
CA ASN A 81 -0.38 -1.26 5.36
C ASN A 81 0.66 -0.15 5.20
N VAL A 82 1.44 0.11 6.25
CA VAL A 82 2.45 1.18 6.29
C VAL A 82 3.41 1.14 5.10
N GLY A 83 3.84 -0.06 4.67
CA GLY A 83 4.73 -0.18 3.52
C GLY A 83 4.03 0.05 2.18
N HIS A 84 2.76 -0.36 2.06
CA HIS A 84 1.97 -0.06 0.87
C HIS A 84 1.69 1.45 0.74
N ILE A 85 1.38 2.14 1.85
CA ILE A 85 1.22 3.60 1.89
C ILE A 85 2.49 4.28 1.34
N GLU A 86 3.67 3.81 1.73
CA GLU A 86 4.94 4.33 1.23
C GLU A 86 5.14 4.07 -0.27
N GLY A 87 4.76 2.88 -0.73
CA GLY A 87 4.76 2.54 -2.16
C GLY A 87 3.85 3.45 -2.97
N LEU A 88 2.61 3.66 -2.51
CA LEU A 88 1.64 4.56 -3.13
C LEU A 88 2.14 6.01 -3.15
N GLN A 89 2.81 6.48 -2.10
CA GLN A 89 3.42 7.81 -2.10
C GLN A 89 4.47 7.96 -3.22
N ILE A 90 5.34 6.97 -3.40
CA ILE A 90 6.35 6.98 -4.46
C ILE A 90 5.69 6.99 -5.83
N LEU A 91 4.63 6.18 -6.03
CA LEU A 91 3.89 6.13 -7.30
C LEU A 91 3.20 7.47 -7.59
N VAL A 92 2.45 8.01 -6.63
CA VAL A 92 1.71 9.27 -6.76
C VAL A 92 2.68 10.42 -7.02
N SER A 93 3.77 10.54 -6.25
CA SER A 93 4.75 11.63 -6.42
C SER A 93 5.47 11.60 -7.77
N ARG A 94 5.54 10.45 -8.44
CA ARG A 94 6.16 10.29 -9.77
C ARG A 94 5.16 10.29 -10.93
N THR A 95 3.86 10.29 -10.63
CA THR A 95 2.81 10.32 -11.65
C THR A 95 2.64 11.76 -12.18
N PRO A 96 2.60 11.98 -13.51
CA PRO A 96 2.37 13.33 -14.05
C PRO A 96 1.01 13.88 -13.61
N LYS A 97 0.96 15.18 -13.26
CA LYS A 97 -0.22 15.84 -12.68
C LYS A 97 -1.55 15.55 -13.39
N PRO A 98 -1.65 15.55 -14.74
CA PRO A 98 -2.91 15.26 -15.42
C PRO A 98 -3.49 13.88 -15.09
N TYR A 99 -2.63 12.88 -14.89
CA TYR A 99 -3.03 11.51 -14.58
C TYR A 99 -3.14 11.26 -13.06
N GLN A 100 -2.40 12.03 -12.26
CA GLN A 100 -2.36 11.91 -10.82
C GLN A 100 -3.74 12.10 -10.19
N GLN A 101 -4.41 13.22 -10.48
CA GLN A 101 -5.71 13.51 -9.87
C GLN A 101 -6.81 12.56 -10.37
N ALA A 102 -6.79 12.20 -11.66
CA ALA A 102 -7.71 11.23 -12.21
C ALA A 102 -7.58 9.86 -11.52
N GLY A 103 -6.35 9.38 -11.30
CA GLY A 103 -6.09 8.15 -10.58
C GLY A 103 -6.52 8.21 -9.11
N ILE A 104 -6.26 9.33 -8.43
CA ILE A 104 -6.70 9.54 -7.04
C ILE A 104 -8.23 9.52 -6.95
N ASN A 105 -8.92 10.21 -7.84
CA ASN A 105 -10.38 10.25 -7.85
C ASN A 105 -10.98 8.88 -8.16
N ALA A 106 -10.41 8.15 -9.12
CA ALA A 106 -10.83 6.79 -9.44
C ALA A 106 -10.60 5.84 -8.24
N MET A 107 -9.51 6.01 -7.50
CA MET A 107 -9.24 5.23 -6.29
C MET A 107 -10.23 5.56 -5.16
N ALA A 108 -10.55 6.83 -4.95
CA ALA A 108 -11.57 7.22 -3.98
C ALA A 108 -12.94 6.63 -4.35
N GLN A 109 -13.30 6.70 -5.64
CA GLN A 109 -14.53 6.09 -6.15
C GLN A 109 -14.55 4.58 -5.93
N TRP A 110 -13.43 3.88 -6.15
CA TRP A 110 -13.35 2.45 -5.89
C TRP A 110 -13.60 2.11 -4.40
N VAL A 111 -13.05 2.88 -3.46
CA VAL A 111 -13.30 2.70 -2.02
C VAL A 111 -14.78 2.94 -1.69
N ALA A 112 -15.37 4.00 -2.26
CA ALA A 112 -16.80 4.30 -2.08
C ALA A 112 -17.69 3.18 -2.63
N ASP A 113 -17.35 2.64 -3.81
CA ASP A 113 -18.05 1.53 -4.44
C ASP A 113 -17.92 0.27 -3.61
N TYR A 114 -16.72 -0.05 -3.12
CA TYR A 114 -16.51 -1.19 -2.23
C TYR A 114 -17.40 -1.12 -0.99
N ARG A 115 -17.49 0.05 -0.33
CA ARG A 115 -18.42 0.25 0.81
C ARG A 115 -19.88 -0.02 0.41
N ARG A 116 -20.31 0.46 -0.76
CA ARG A 116 -21.69 0.40 -1.23
C ARG A 116 -22.11 -1.00 -1.68
N THR A 117 -21.21 -1.76 -2.30
CA THR A 117 -21.51 -3.07 -2.89
C THR A 117 -21.15 -4.25 -1.99
N MET A 118 -20.51 -3.99 -0.85
CA MET A 118 -20.19 -4.99 0.17
C MET A 118 -21.43 -5.74 0.63
N SER A 119 -21.40 -7.07 0.51
CA SER A 119 -22.46 -7.94 1.04
C SER A 119 -22.51 -7.88 2.58
N PRO A 120 -23.62 -8.31 3.21
CA PRO A 120 -23.69 -8.43 4.66
C PRO A 120 -22.58 -9.31 5.25
N GLU A 121 -22.24 -10.41 4.58
CA GLU A 121 -21.20 -11.36 5.00
C GLU A 121 -19.82 -10.73 4.90
N GLU A 122 -19.53 -10.02 3.80
CA GLU A 122 -18.28 -9.26 3.64
C GLU A 122 -18.13 -8.19 4.72
N ARG A 123 -19.22 -7.48 5.02
CA ARG A 123 -19.23 -6.45 6.06
C ARG A 123 -18.96 -7.04 7.43
N GLN A 124 -19.56 -8.19 7.74
CA GLN A 124 -19.34 -8.89 9.00
C GLN A 124 -17.89 -9.36 9.12
N ALA A 125 -17.34 -10.00 8.08
CA ALA A 125 -15.95 -10.47 8.07
C ALA A 125 -14.94 -9.32 8.24
N LEU A 126 -15.20 -8.18 7.58
CA LEU A 126 -14.37 -6.99 7.75
C LEU A 126 -14.51 -6.39 9.15
N ARG A 127 -15.72 -6.34 9.72
CA ARG A 127 -15.96 -5.88 11.10
C ARG A 127 -15.20 -6.72 12.11
N GLU A 128 -15.28 -8.05 12.00
CA GLU A 128 -14.56 -8.99 12.86
C GLU A 128 -13.04 -8.82 12.75
N HIS A 129 -12.52 -8.66 11.52
CA HIS A 129 -11.10 -8.39 11.31
C HIS A 129 -10.65 -7.11 12.03
N LEU A 130 -11.42 -6.02 11.87
CA LEU A 130 -11.12 -4.71 12.44
C LEU A 130 -11.30 -4.65 13.97
N ALA A 131 -12.05 -5.57 14.57
CA ALA A 131 -12.22 -5.66 16.02
C ALA A 131 -10.95 -6.16 16.74
N SER A 132 -10.07 -6.88 16.04
CA SER A 132 -8.83 -7.41 16.62
C SER A 132 -7.88 -6.30 17.10
N ASP A 133 -7.13 -6.55 18.18
CA ASP A 133 -6.13 -5.59 18.70
C ASP A 133 -5.07 -5.26 17.63
N LYS A 134 -4.62 -6.30 16.91
CA LYS A 134 -3.67 -6.17 15.80
C LYS A 134 -4.17 -5.24 14.69
N ALA A 135 -5.44 -5.36 14.30
CA ALA A 135 -6.00 -4.47 13.29
C ALA A 135 -6.11 -3.04 13.82
N ARG A 136 -6.52 -2.85 15.08
CA ARG A 136 -6.56 -1.52 15.71
C ARG A 136 -5.18 -0.85 15.77
N ASP A 137 -4.13 -1.60 16.07
CA ASP A 137 -2.76 -1.07 16.05
C ASP A 137 -2.28 -0.75 14.63
N THR A 138 -2.60 -1.62 13.66
CA THR A 138 -2.32 -1.36 12.24
C THR A 138 -3.00 -0.07 11.75
N LEU A 139 -4.25 0.16 12.15
CA LEU A 139 -4.97 1.40 11.83
C LEU A 139 -4.29 2.63 12.44
N LYS A 140 -3.87 2.58 13.72
CA LYS A 140 -3.15 3.69 14.36
C LYS A 140 -1.84 4.00 13.64
N GLU A 141 -1.06 2.97 13.30
CA GLU A 141 0.20 3.11 12.56
C GLU A 141 -0.04 3.70 11.17
N ALA A 142 -1.06 3.23 10.45
CA ALA A 142 -1.45 3.77 9.15
C ALA A 142 -1.84 5.25 9.23
N THR A 143 -2.66 5.62 10.22
CA THR A 143 -3.04 7.02 10.46
C THR A 143 -1.82 7.89 10.75
N ALA A 144 -0.93 7.45 11.64
CA ALA A 144 0.32 8.16 11.93
C ALA A 144 1.19 8.29 10.66
N LYS A 145 1.25 7.23 9.84
CA LYS A 145 1.99 7.23 8.59
C LYS A 145 1.41 8.25 7.60
N TYR A 146 0.09 8.24 7.37
CA TYR A 146 -0.56 9.22 6.51
C TYR A 146 -0.30 10.66 6.97
N LEU A 147 -0.40 10.93 8.28
CA LEU A 147 -0.15 12.25 8.86
C LEU A 147 1.31 12.70 8.73
N SER A 148 2.26 11.76 8.75
CA SER A 148 3.69 12.03 8.54
C SER A 148 4.05 12.40 7.10
N GLN A 149 3.15 12.17 6.14
CA GLN A 149 3.41 12.49 4.73
C GLN A 149 3.37 14.00 4.46
N ASP A 150 4.05 14.40 3.39
CA ASP A 150 4.14 15.80 2.99
C ASP A 150 2.75 16.41 2.72
N VAL A 151 2.63 17.70 2.98
CA VAL A 151 1.34 18.42 2.89
C VAL A 151 0.73 18.31 1.50
N ARG A 152 1.54 18.29 0.44
CA ARG A 152 1.05 18.22 -0.94
C ARG A 152 0.45 16.86 -1.25
N TYR A 153 1.12 15.79 -0.84
CA TYR A 153 0.61 14.43 -0.95
C TYR A 153 -0.71 14.29 -0.17
N ARG A 154 -0.72 14.70 1.11
CA ARG A 154 -1.94 14.63 1.94
C ARG A 154 -3.10 15.41 1.33
N ALA A 155 -2.85 16.60 0.80
CA ALA A 155 -3.88 17.40 0.13
C ALA A 155 -4.39 16.73 -1.14
N ALA A 156 -3.49 16.18 -1.97
CA ALA A 156 -3.87 15.48 -3.20
C ALA A 156 -4.71 14.23 -2.90
N THR A 157 -4.31 13.42 -1.92
CA THR A 157 -4.99 12.14 -1.60
C THR A 157 -6.14 12.26 -0.61
N ALA A 158 -6.53 13.48 -0.22
CA ALA A 158 -7.62 13.71 0.74
C ALA A 158 -8.93 12.99 0.37
N PRO A 159 -9.36 12.92 -0.91
CA PRO A 159 -10.59 12.18 -1.28
C PRO A 159 -10.52 10.69 -0.93
N VAL A 160 -9.38 10.04 -1.16
CA VAL A 160 -9.21 8.60 -0.83
C VAL A 160 -9.29 8.39 0.68
N ILE A 161 -8.60 9.24 1.46
CA ILE A 161 -8.60 9.16 2.92
C ILE A 161 -10.01 9.36 3.48
N ALA A 162 -10.77 10.33 2.95
CA ALA A 162 -12.15 10.56 3.36
C ALA A 162 -13.04 9.32 3.14
N GLU A 163 -12.90 8.64 2.01
CA GLU A 163 -13.66 7.42 1.72
C GLU A 163 -13.23 6.23 2.59
N LEU A 164 -11.94 6.11 2.92
CA LEU A 164 -11.45 5.10 3.87
C LEU A 164 -12.07 5.31 5.27
N MET A 165 -12.04 6.54 5.78
CA MET A 165 -12.60 6.86 7.11
C MET A 165 -14.12 6.70 7.15
N THR A 166 -14.82 7.08 6.08
CA THR A 166 -16.27 6.86 5.94
C THR A 166 -16.60 5.36 5.94
N THR A 167 -15.76 4.55 5.29
CA THR A 167 -15.93 3.10 5.26
C THR A 167 -15.73 2.47 6.64
N LEU A 168 -14.62 2.81 7.33
CA LEU A 168 -14.37 2.34 8.70
C LEU A 168 -15.50 2.71 9.66
N SER A 169 -15.94 3.97 9.65
CA SER A 169 -17.02 4.44 10.52
C SER A 169 -18.37 3.78 10.20
N THR A 170 -18.63 3.42 8.94
CA THR A 170 -19.84 2.70 8.55
C THR A 170 -19.81 1.25 9.03
N ILE A 171 -18.66 0.58 8.96
CA ILE A 171 -18.49 -0.82 9.38
C ILE A 171 -18.52 -0.96 10.91
N GLN A 172 -18.05 0.04 11.64
CA GLN A 172 -18.01 0.03 13.10
C GLN A 172 -19.36 0.35 13.76
N LYS A 173 -20.34 0.84 13.01
CA LYS A 173 -21.70 1.03 13.54
C LYS A 173 -22.34 -0.34 13.83
N PRO A 174 -23.00 -0.49 15.00
CA PRO A 174 -23.64 -1.74 15.40
C PRO A 174 -24.75 -2.16 14.44
#